data_AF-B0MZD9-F1
#
_entry.id   AF-B0MZD9-F1
#
_cell.length_a   1.000
_cell.length_b   1.000
_cell.length_c   1.000
_cell.angle_alpha   90.00
_cell.angle_beta   90.00
_cell.angle_gamma   90.00
#
_symmetry.space_group_name_H-M   'P 1'
#
loop_
_entity.id
_entity.type
_entity.pdbx_description
1 polymer ?
#
loop_
_entity_poly.entity_id
_entity_poly.type
_entity_poly.pdbx_seq_one_letter_code
_entity_poly.pdbx_strand_id
1 'polypeptide(L)'
;MITNVIFIILTESLLFLIIFTTFVVNNLNNIYMKELVSKIQEVYATFSTDAALQIEKGNKAAGTRARKTSLELEKLMKEFRKVSLEESKK
;
A
#
# COMPACT_ATOMS: atom_id res chain seq x y z
N MET A 1 29.98 38.73 9.97
CA MET A 1 30.52 37.35 10.12
C MET A 1 29.59 36.45 10.93
N ILE A 2 29.19 36.83 12.15
CA ILE A 2 28.30 36.03 13.02
C ILE A 2 26.94 35.74 12.38
N THR A 3 26.29 36.73 11.75
CA THR A 3 24.99 36.54 11.08
C THR A 3 25.03 35.47 9.98
N ASN A 4 26.13 35.40 9.22
CA ASN A 4 26.29 34.41 8.15
C ASN A 4 26.48 32.99 8.71
N VAL A 5 27.18 32.86 9.85
CA VAL A 5 27.36 31.56 10.52
C VAL A 5 26.04 31.05 11.07
N ILE A 6 25.24 31.91 11.70
CA ILE A 6 23.89 31.56 12.21
C ILE A 6 22.98 31.15 11.05
N PHE A 7 23.02 31.89 9.93
CA PHE A 7 22.24 31.56 8.74
C PHE A 7 22.59 30.18 8.18
N ILE A 8 23.89 29.84 8.08
CA ILE A 8 24.34 28.52 7.61
C ILE A 8 23.86 27.39 8.53
N ILE A 9 23.99 27.55 9.85
CA ILE A 9 23.53 26.54 10.82
C ILE A 9 22.02 26.30 10.68
N LEU A 10 21.25 27.39 10.51
CA LEU A 10 19.81 27.30 10.33
C LEU A 10 19.46 26.54 9.04
N THR A 11 20.11 26.85 7.92
CA THR A 11 19.85 26.17 6.64
C THR A 11 20.24 24.70 6.66
N GLU A 12 21.36 24.33 7.29
CA GLU A 12 21.79 22.94 7.41
C GLU A 12 20.83 22.12 8.30
N SER A 13 20.38 22.71 9.42
CA SER A 13 19.37 22.06 10.27
C SER A 13 18.04 21.82 9.54
N LEU A 14 17.64 22.77 8.70
CA LEU A 14 16.43 22.66 7.89
C LEU A 14 16.60 21.57 6.81
N LEU A 15 17.77 21.51 6.16
CA LEU A 15 18.08 20.48 5.18
C LEU A 15 18.04 19.08 5.81
N PHE A 16 18.64 18.93 6.99
CA PHE A 16 18.62 17.66 7.73
C PHE A 16 17.19 17.23 8.07
N LEU A 17 16.32 18.15 8.50
CA LEU A 17 14.92 17.86 8.77
C LEU A 17 14.16 17.39 7.53
N ILE A 18 14.40 18.02 6.38
CA ILE A 18 13.78 17.64 5.10
C ILE A 18 14.23 16.25 4.66
N ILE A 19 15.53 15.95 4.77
CA ILE A 19 16.08 14.62 4.43
C ILE A 19 15.50 13.55 5.35
N PHE A 20 15.46 13.82 6.67
CA PHE A 20 14.92 12.89 7.65
C PHE A 20 13.44 12.59 7.41
N THR A 21 12.61 13.61 7.18
CA THR A 21 11.18 13.41 6.89
C THR A 21 10.97 12.63 5.59
N THR A 22 11.74 12.91 4.54
CA THR A 22 11.68 12.17 3.27
C THR A 22 12.05 10.69 3.45
N PHE A 23 13.11 10.42 4.23
CA PHE A 23 13.54 9.05 4.54
C PHE A 23 12.43 8.27 5.28
N VAL A 24 11.83 8.87 6.30
CA VAL A 24 10.74 8.25 7.06
C VAL A 24 9.54 7.95 6.14
N VAL A 25 9.11 8.94 5.33
CA VAL A 25 7.98 8.77 4.40
C VAL A 25 8.23 7.65 3.38
N ASN A 26 9.43 7.56 2.83
CA ASN A 26 9.76 6.48 1.88
C ASN A 26 9.75 5.10 2.55
N ASN A 27 10.24 4.98 3.78
CA ASN A 27 10.20 3.73 4.53
C ASN A 27 8.76 3.28 4.81
N LEU A 28 7.89 4.20 5.25
CA LEU A 28 6.47 3.91 5.49
C LEU A 28 5.75 3.44 4.23
N ASN A 29 5.97 4.11 3.09
CA ASN A 29 5.35 3.72 1.81
C ASN A 29 5.76 2.29 1.39
N ASN A 30 7.02 1.91 1.59
CA ASN A 30 7.49 0.56 1.28
C ASN A 30 6.80 -0.51 2.14
N ILE A 31 6.66 -0.25 3.45
CA ILE A 31 5.98 -1.16 4.39
C ILE A 31 4.51 -1.31 3.99
N TYR A 32 3.83 -0.20 3.73
CA TYR A 32 2.42 -0.20 3.35
C TYR A 32 2.17 -0.92 2.03
N MET A 33 3.02 -0.73 1.01
CA MET A 33 2.90 -1.48 -0.26
C MET A 33 3.04 -3.00 -0.05
N LYS A 34 3.96 -3.44 0.81
CA LYS A 34 4.12 -4.87 1.14
C LYS A 34 2.89 -5.42 1.85
N GLU A 35 2.35 -4.68 2.80
CA GLU A 35 1.13 -5.07 3.53
C GLU A 35 -0.07 -5.19 2.58
N LEU A 36 -0.21 -4.25 1.64
CA LEU A 36 -1.26 -4.26 0.64
C LEU A 36 -1.20 -5.50 -0.26
N VAL A 37 0.00 -5.87 -0.73
CA VAL A 37 0.20 -7.10 -1.51
C VAL A 37 -0.12 -8.34 -0.67
N SER A 38 0.28 -8.37 0.59
CA SER A 38 -0.04 -9.48 1.50
C SER A 38 -1.56 -9.66 1.68
N LYS A 39 -2.29 -8.56 1.90
CA LYS A 39 -3.77 -8.57 2.01
C LYS A 39 -4.44 -9.04 0.72
N ILE A 40 -3.93 -8.61 -0.43
CA ILE A 40 -4.41 -9.07 -1.74
C ILE A 40 -4.28 -10.60 -1.87
N GLN A 41 -3.13 -11.16 -1.48
CA GLN A 41 -2.90 -12.61 -1.55
C GLN A 41 -3.86 -13.38 -0.65
N GLU A 42 -4.10 -12.90 0.58
CA GLU A 42 -5.03 -13.52 1.52
C GLU A 42 -6.49 -13.51 1.02
N VAL A 43 -6.96 -12.35 0.55
CA VAL A 43 -8.32 -12.20 0.00
C VAL A 43 -8.48 -13.02 -1.28
N TYR A 44 -7.44 -13.09 -2.12
CA TYR A 44 -7.45 -13.92 -3.32
C TYR A 44 -7.54 -15.41 -3.00
N ALA A 45 -6.80 -15.91 -2.01
CA ALA A 45 -6.87 -17.31 -1.59
C ALA A 45 -8.28 -17.70 -1.11
N THR A 46 -8.91 -16.80 -0.35
CA THR A 46 -10.30 -16.98 0.11
C THR A 46 -11.28 -16.98 -1.07
N PHE A 47 -11.15 -16.00 -1.98
CA PHE A 47 -11.93 -15.93 -3.20
C PHE A 47 -11.80 -17.21 -4.05
N SER A 48 -10.57 -17.66 -4.29
CA SER A 48 -10.27 -18.83 -5.12
C SER A 48 -10.93 -20.10 -4.55
N THR A 49 -10.83 -20.28 -3.22
CA THR A 49 -11.44 -21.43 -2.53
C THR A 49 -12.97 -21.42 -2.65
N ASP A 50 -13.61 -20.29 -2.34
CA ASP A 50 -15.08 -20.18 -2.37
C ASP A 50 -15.63 -20.24 -3.81
N ALA A 51 -14.89 -19.69 -4.79
CA ALA A 51 -15.25 -19.79 -6.21
C ALA A 51 -15.16 -21.24 -6.71
N ALA A 52 -14.10 -21.97 -6.36
CA ALA A 52 -13.96 -23.38 -6.69
C ALA A 52 -15.11 -24.22 -6.10
N LEU A 53 -15.47 -23.98 -4.82
CA LEU A 53 -16.62 -24.65 -4.20
C LEU A 53 -17.95 -24.32 -4.88
N GLN A 54 -18.13 -23.10 -5.38
CA GLN A 54 -19.30 -22.74 -6.18
C GLN A 54 -19.34 -23.51 -7.50
N ILE A 55 -18.20 -23.57 -8.21
CA ILE A 55 -18.10 -24.20 -9.55
C ILE A 55 -18.25 -25.71 -9.47
N GLU A 56 -17.53 -26.36 -8.55
CA GLU A 56 -17.45 -27.83 -8.47
C GLU A 56 -18.65 -28.44 -7.77
N LYS A 57 -19.16 -27.79 -6.71
CA LYS A 57 -20.20 -28.36 -5.83
C LYS A 57 -21.54 -27.63 -5.93
N GLY A 58 -21.65 -26.61 -6.80
CA GLY A 58 -22.86 -25.78 -6.90
C GLY A 58 -23.20 -25.04 -5.61
N ASN A 59 -22.23 -24.83 -4.71
CA ASN A 59 -22.48 -24.27 -3.38
C ASN A 59 -22.85 -22.78 -3.48
N LYS A 60 -24.15 -22.47 -3.37
CA LYS A 60 -24.67 -21.10 -3.47
C LYS A 60 -24.13 -20.16 -2.38
N ALA A 61 -23.92 -20.66 -1.16
CA ALA A 61 -23.38 -19.87 -0.06
C ALA A 61 -21.92 -19.49 -0.30
N ALA A 62 -21.11 -20.45 -0.79
CA ALA A 62 -19.74 -20.17 -1.23
C ALA A 62 -19.72 -19.13 -2.35
N GLY A 63 -20.66 -19.19 -3.30
CA GLY A 63 -20.76 -18.18 -4.34
C GLY A 63 -21.11 -16.77 -3.83
N THR A 64 -21.94 -16.65 -2.79
CA THR A 64 -22.18 -15.33 -2.15
C THR A 64 -20.93 -14.80 -1.47
N ARG A 65 -20.15 -15.66 -0.80
CA ARG A 65 -18.88 -15.27 -0.19
C ARG A 65 -17.83 -14.88 -1.23
N ALA A 66 -17.68 -15.65 -2.31
CA ALA A 66 -16.77 -15.35 -3.42
C ALA A 66 -17.07 -13.99 -4.05
N ARG A 67 -18.35 -13.61 -4.21
CA ARG A 67 -18.72 -12.26 -4.71
C ARG A 67 -18.36 -11.16 -3.72
N LYS A 68 -18.50 -11.40 -2.42
CA LYS A 68 -18.11 -10.42 -1.39
C LYS A 68 -16.58 -10.21 -1.40
N THR A 69 -15.81 -11.30 -1.41
CA THR A 69 -14.34 -11.23 -1.45
C THR A 69 -13.82 -10.69 -2.77
N SER A 70 -14.50 -10.92 -3.91
CA SER A 70 -14.11 -10.32 -5.19
C SER A 70 -14.25 -8.79 -5.20
N LEU A 71 -15.29 -8.26 -4.56
CA LEU A 71 -15.48 -6.81 -4.42
C LEU A 71 -14.41 -6.18 -3.52
N GLU A 72 -13.98 -6.90 -2.48
CA GLU A 72 -12.87 -6.47 -1.62
C GLU A 72 -11.54 -6.51 -2.37
N LEU A 73 -11.27 -7.59 -3.10
CA LEU A 73 -10.10 -7.73 -3.95
C LEU A 73 -10.00 -6.61 -4.98
N GLU A 74 -11.11 -6.23 -5.61
CA GLU A 74 -11.16 -5.11 -6.57
C GLU A 74 -10.69 -3.79 -5.93
N LYS A 75 -11.14 -3.49 -4.70
CA LYS A 75 -10.74 -2.27 -3.99
C LYS A 75 -9.24 -2.27 -3.69
N LEU A 76 -8.72 -3.39 -3.18
CA LEU A 76 -7.29 -3.54 -2.88
C LEU A 76 -6.43 -3.41 -4.15
N MET A 77 -6.87 -3.97 -5.28
CA MET A 77 -6.17 -3.85 -6.56
C MET A 77 -6.15 -2.40 -7.09
N LYS A 78 -7.23 -1.64 -6.90
CA LYS A 78 -7.29 -0.21 -7.26
C LYS A 78 -6.37 0.62 -6.37
N GLU A 79 -6.36 0.34 -5.08
CA GLU A 79 -5.45 0.97 -4.11
C GLU A 79 -3.99 0.69 -4.48
N PHE A 80 -3.66 -0.57 -4.79
CA PHE A 80 -2.33 -0.96 -5.23
C PHE A 80 -1.90 -0.19 -6.48
N ARG A 81 -2.79 -0.11 -7.47
CA ARG A 81 -2.52 0.68 -8.69
C ARG A 81 -2.27 2.15 -8.37
N LYS A 82 -3.07 2.76 -7.48
CA LYS A 82 -2.90 4.17 -7.10
C LYS A 82 -1.53 4.40 -6.46
N VAL A 83 -1.19 3.61 -5.43
CA VAL A 83 0.06 3.75 -4.69
C VAL A 83 1.27 3.46 -5.59
N SER A 84 1.17 2.46 -6.47
CA SER A 84 2.22 2.12 -7.43
C SER A 84 2.49 3.25 -8.43
N LEU A 85 1.45 3.97 -8.87
CA LEU A 85 1.59 5.12 -9.78
C LEU A 85 2.12 6.37 -9.08
N GLU A 86 1.87 6.51 -7.78
CA GLU A 86 2.47 7.58 -6.97
C GLU A 86 3.96 7.33 -6.76
N GLU A 87 4.35 6.07 -6.49
CA GLU A 87 5.75 5.70 -6.32
C GLU A 87 6.56 5.84 -7.61
N SER A 88 5.97 5.57 -8.78
CA SER A 88 6.66 5.72 -10.08
C SER A 88 6.98 7.18 -10.48
N LYS A 89 6.50 8.16 -9.71
CA LYS A 89 6.74 9.59 -9.95
C LYS A 89 7.84 10.19 -9.08
N LYS A 90 8.34 9.43 -8.10
CA LYS A 90 9.48 9.80 -7.25
C LYS A 90 10.79 9.52 -7.97
#